data_AF-A0A0R1RIK6-F1
#
_entry.id   AF-A0A0R1RIK6-F1
#
_cell.length_a   1.000
_cell.length_b   1.000
_cell.length_c   1.000
_cell.angle_alpha   90.00
_cell.angle_beta   90.00
_cell.angle_gamma   90.00
#
_symmetry.space_group_name_H-M   'P 1'
#
loop_
_entity.id
_entity.type
_entity.pdbx_description
1 polymer ?
#
loop_
_entity_poly.entity_id
_entity_poly.type
_entity_poly.pdbx_seq_one_letter_code
_entity_poly.pdbx_strand_id
1 'polypeptide(L)'
;MRHVNNAEVLAFLRAFKRALSRNDWEIVQRRVSYARITEMTPASIKQILFELTPDNYVHGPESDRNRTGEYVWIFHKDGEQVPNLYIKLKLVEGHAKVLSFHQSLYF
;
A
#
# COMPACT_ATOMS: atom_id res chain seq x y z
N MET A 1 -20.71 7.72 -2.72
CA MET A 1 -19.37 7.34 -2.23
C MET A 1 -19.46 7.22 -0.72
N ARG A 2 -19.05 6.09 -0.13
CA ARG A 2 -18.95 5.96 1.33
C ARG A 2 -17.75 6.80 1.77
N HIS A 3 -17.96 7.78 2.66
CA HIS A 3 -16.86 8.51 3.26
C HIS A 3 -16.14 7.59 4.24
N VAL A 4 -14.90 7.24 3.92
CA VAL A 4 -14.01 6.55 4.84
C VAL A 4 -13.60 7.54 5.92
N ASN A 5 -13.70 7.13 7.18
CA ASN A 5 -13.21 7.93 8.29
C ASN A 5 -11.80 7.50 8.71
N ASN A 6 -11.11 8.36 9.48
CA ASN A 6 -9.76 8.09 9.97
C ASN A 6 -9.65 6.79 10.79
N ALA A 7 -10.72 6.35 11.46
CA ALA A 7 -10.70 5.12 12.23
C ALA A 7 -10.63 3.88 11.34
N GLU A 8 -11.29 3.89 10.18
CA GLU A 8 -11.22 2.81 9.19
C GLU A 8 -9.82 2.72 8.56
N VAL A 9 -9.23 3.86 8.18
CA VAL A 9 -7.84 3.91 7.67
C VAL A 9 -6.86 3.38 8.73
N LEU A 10 -7.02 3.81 9.98
CA LEU A 10 -6.18 3.38 11.09
C LEU A 10 -6.34 1.87 11.37
N ALA A 11 -7.56 1.34 11.31
CA ALA A 11 -7.82 -0.08 11.48
C ALA A 11 -7.15 -0.91 10.38
N PHE A 12 -7.25 -0.47 9.12
CA PHE A 12 -6.55 -1.09 7.99
C PHE A 12 -5.03 -1.07 8.21
N LEU A 13 -4.44 0.10 8.50
CA LEU A 13 -3.00 0.24 8.69
C LEU A 13 -2.50 -0.64 9.86
N ARG A 14 -3.25 -0.74 10.96
CA ARG A 14 -2.91 -1.63 12.09
C ARG A 14 -2.90 -3.10 11.66
N ALA A 15 -3.90 -3.55 10.92
CA ALA A 15 -3.98 -4.92 10.44
C ALA A 15 -2.86 -5.22 9.42
N PHE A 16 -2.63 -4.30 8.49
CA PHE A 16 -1.58 -4.41 7.47
C PHE A 16 -0.18 -4.47 8.09
N LYS A 17 0.15 -3.55 9.00
CA LYS A 17 1.44 -3.54 9.71
C LYS A 17 1.65 -4.78 10.57
N ARG A 18 0.57 -5.37 11.11
CA ARG A 18 0.64 -6.65 11.83
C ARG A 18 1.05 -7.80 10.90
N ALA A 19 0.55 -7.83 9.67
CA ALA A 19 0.98 -8.79 8.66
C ALA A 19 2.46 -8.60 8.29
N LEU A 20 2.90 -7.35 8.05
CA LEU A 20 4.31 -7.02 7.82
C LEU A 20 5.21 -7.51 8.96
N SER A 21 4.81 -7.29 10.22
CA SER A 21 5.60 -7.70 11.40
C SER A 21 5.81 -9.20 11.50
N ARG A 22 4.85 -10.00 10.98
CA ARG A 22 4.90 -11.46 10.92
C ARG A 22 5.54 -11.99 9.64
N ASN A 23 6.07 -11.10 8.82
CA ASN A 23 6.61 -11.39 7.49
C ASN A 23 5.59 -12.08 6.55
N ASP A 24 4.30 -11.81 6.78
CA ASP A 24 3.18 -12.35 6.00
C ASP A 24 2.75 -11.33 4.94
N TRP A 25 3.62 -11.13 3.94
CA TRP A 25 3.41 -10.13 2.92
C TRP A 25 4.14 -10.45 1.61
N GLU A 26 3.66 -9.88 0.52
CA GLU A 26 4.28 -9.96 -0.80
C GLU A 26 4.19 -8.64 -1.57
N ILE A 27 5.13 -8.47 -2.51
CA ILE A 27 4.99 -7.45 -3.56
C ILE A 27 4.46 -8.16 -4.81
N VAL A 28 3.26 -7.78 -5.24
CA VAL A 28 2.57 -8.43 -6.36
C VAL A 28 3.10 -7.87 -7.67
N GLN A 29 3.98 -8.61 -8.33
CA GLN A 29 4.52 -8.25 -9.65
C GLN A 29 3.56 -8.67 -10.76
N ARG A 30 2.64 -7.78 -11.18
CA ARG A 30 1.67 -8.12 -12.25
C ARG A 30 2.22 -7.94 -13.68
N ARG A 31 3.31 -7.18 -13.87
CA ARG A 31 3.95 -6.96 -15.18
C ARG A 31 5.44 -6.75 -15.02
N VAL A 32 6.24 -7.56 -15.71
CA VAL A 32 7.71 -7.47 -15.77
C VAL A 32 8.18 -6.08 -16.25
N SER A 33 7.35 -5.34 -17.00
CA SER A 33 7.66 -4.00 -17.52
C SER A 33 7.47 -2.85 -16.53
N TYR A 34 6.79 -3.06 -15.40
CA TYR A 34 6.67 -2.07 -14.31
C TYR A 34 7.72 -2.28 -13.22
N ALA A 35 8.70 -3.16 -13.44
CA ALA A 35 9.76 -3.52 -12.51
C ALA A 35 10.82 -2.41 -12.34
N ARG A 36 10.38 -1.16 -12.23
CA ARG A 36 10.97 -0.22 -11.30
C ARG A 36 10.00 -0.06 -10.13
N ILE A 37 9.79 -1.17 -9.40
CA ILE A 37 9.85 -1.02 -7.95
C ILE A 37 11.13 -0.23 -7.76
N THR A 38 11.02 0.97 -7.18
CA THR A 38 12.16 1.80 -6.78
C THR A 38 13.37 0.90 -6.49
N GLU A 39 14.60 1.23 -6.91
CA GLU A 39 15.82 0.39 -6.71
C GLU A 39 16.12 0.02 -5.23
N MET A 40 15.20 0.36 -4.34
CA MET A 40 15.01 -0.07 -2.97
C MET A 40 14.87 -1.58 -2.80
N THR A 41 15.49 -2.04 -1.72
CA THR A 41 15.37 -3.42 -1.25
C THR A 41 13.97 -3.67 -0.64
N PRO A 42 13.52 -4.94 -0.56
CA PRO A 42 12.31 -5.29 0.18
C PRO A 42 12.31 -4.79 1.63
N ALA A 43 13.47 -4.72 2.29
CA ALA A 43 13.59 -4.18 3.64
C ALA A 43 13.29 -2.67 3.70
N SER A 44 13.82 -1.90 2.75
CA SER A 44 13.55 -0.46 2.63
C SER A 44 12.08 -0.18 2.33
N ILE A 45 11.45 -0.98 1.45
CA ILE A 45 10.01 -0.88 1.17
C ILE A 45 9.21 -1.18 2.43
N LYS A 46 9.56 -2.25 3.15
CA LYS A 46 8.89 -2.64 4.40
C LYS A 46 8.95 -1.53 5.45
N GLN A 47 10.08 -0.83 5.56
CA GLN A 47 10.24 0.32 6.45
C GLN A 47 9.25 1.44 6.08
N ILE A 48 9.19 1.84 4.80
CA ILE A 48 8.24 2.87 4.34
C ILE A 48 6.79 2.47 4.64
N LEU A 49 6.44 1.19 4.44
CA LEU A 49 5.09 0.70 4.74
C LEU A 49 4.77 0.76 6.25
N PHE A 50 5.76 0.56 7.13
CA PHE A 50 5.59 0.74 8.57
C PHE A 50 5.39 2.21 8.98
N GLU A 51 5.91 3.15 8.19
CA GLU A 51 5.78 4.58 8.46
C GLU A 51 4.45 5.18 8.01
N LEU A 52 3.66 4.47 7.18
CA LEU A 52 2.38 4.99 6.69
C LEU A 52 1.42 5.36 7.83
N THR A 53 0.84 6.56 7.74
CA THR A 53 -0.14 7.09 8.69
C THR A 53 -1.46 7.39 7.98
N PRO A 54 -2.55 7.68 8.70
CA PRO A 54 -3.77 8.18 8.08
C PRO A 54 -3.59 9.44 7.24
N ASP A 55 -2.59 10.29 7.54
CA ASP A 55 -2.31 11.50 6.76
C ASP A 55 -1.73 11.17 5.36
N ASN A 56 -1.21 9.95 5.17
CA ASN A 56 -0.74 9.46 3.89
C ASN A 56 -1.88 8.90 3.02
N TYR A 57 -3.11 8.80 3.53
CA TYR A 57 -4.22 8.21 2.80
C TYR A 57 -4.73 9.16 1.71
N VAL A 58 -4.93 8.62 0.51
CA VAL A 58 -5.47 9.37 -0.63
C VAL A 58 -6.93 8.97 -0.89
N HIS A 59 -7.16 7.67 -1.13
CA HIS A 59 -8.50 7.13 -1.37
C HIS A 59 -8.55 5.61 -1.21
N GLY A 60 -9.77 5.07 -1.14
CA GLY A 60 -10.06 3.67 -0.84
C GLY A 60 -11.19 3.54 0.20
N PRO A 61 -11.39 2.35 0.79
CA PRO A 61 -11.20 1.10 0.07
C PRO A 61 -12.01 1.13 -1.22
N GLU A 62 -11.37 0.92 -2.35
CA GLU A 62 -12.05 0.69 -3.61
C GLU A 62 -12.23 -0.81 -3.81
N SER A 63 -13.38 -1.22 -4.35
CA SER A 63 -13.58 -2.61 -4.75
C SER A 63 -12.53 -3.00 -5.80
N ASP A 64 -11.83 -4.12 -5.58
CA ASP A 64 -10.97 -4.68 -6.61
C ASP A 64 -11.85 -5.19 -7.76
N ARG A 65 -11.78 -4.52 -8.90
CA ARG A 65 -12.59 -4.82 -10.10
C ARG A 65 -12.46 -6.27 -10.57
N ASN A 66 -11.34 -6.92 -10.25
CA ASN A 66 -11.06 -8.29 -10.68
C ASN A 66 -11.37 -9.33 -9.59
N ARG A 67 -11.70 -8.91 -8.37
CA ARG A 67 -11.90 -9.81 -7.23
C ARG A 67 -13.00 -9.29 -6.31
N THR A 68 -14.20 -9.85 -6.47
CA THR A 68 -15.38 -9.54 -5.66
C THR A 68 -15.09 -9.69 -4.17
N GLY A 69 -15.46 -8.69 -3.37
CA GLY A 69 -15.31 -8.71 -1.91
C GLY A 69 -13.90 -8.33 -1.42
N GLU A 70 -12.93 -8.12 -2.31
CA GLU A 70 -11.62 -7.65 -1.93
C GLU A 70 -11.46 -6.15 -2.21
N TYR A 71 -10.69 -5.46 -1.36
CA TYR A 71 -10.58 -4.00 -1.40
C TYR A 71 -9.15 -3.51 -1.55
N VAL A 72 -8.98 -2.32 -2.12
CA VAL A 72 -7.69 -1.70 -2.35
C VAL A 72 -7.63 -0.30 -1.75
N TRP A 73 -6.51 0.01 -1.10
CA TRP A 73 -6.25 1.27 -0.42
C TRP A 73 -5.06 1.97 -1.06
N ILE A 74 -5.16 3.27 -1.26
CA ILE A 74 -4.15 4.06 -1.96
C ILE A 74 -3.60 5.14 -1.03
N PHE A 75 -2.28 5.17 -0.97
CA PHE A 75 -1.50 6.07 -0.13
C PHE A 75 -0.48 6.85 -0.95
N HIS A 76 -0.18 8.04 -0.44
CA HIS A 76 0.87 8.94 -0.90
C HIS A 76 1.85 9.19 0.24
N LYS A 77 3.14 9.08 -0.04
CA LYS A 77 4.18 9.47 0.92
C LYS A 77 5.38 10.04 0.19
N ASP A 78 5.87 11.16 0.69
CA ASP A 78 7.20 11.64 0.33
C ASP A 78 8.23 10.80 1.10
N GLY A 79 9.00 10.00 0.36
CA GLY A 79 10.16 9.30 0.89
C GLY A 79 11.40 10.18 0.82
N GLU A 80 12.34 9.95 1.74
CA GLU A 80 13.62 10.69 1.76
C GLU A 80 14.42 10.47 0.45
N GLN A 81 14.41 9.23 -0.06
CA GLN A 81 15.15 8.84 -1.27
C GLN A 81 14.32 8.96 -2.54
N VAL A 82 13.00 8.82 -2.43
CA VAL A 82 12.08 8.84 -3.56
C VAL A 82 10.88 9.71 -3.18
N PRO A 83 10.75 10.93 -3.75
CA PRO A 83 9.61 11.79 -3.50
C PRO A 83 8.36 11.23 -4.20
N ASN A 84 7.17 11.68 -3.79
CA ASN A 84 5.90 11.36 -4.45
C ASN A 84 5.64 9.85 -4.65
N LEU A 85 5.82 9.03 -3.60
CA LEU A 85 5.55 7.59 -3.72
C LEU A 85 4.05 7.31 -3.79
N TYR A 86 3.66 6.62 -4.87
CA TYR A 86 2.36 5.99 -5.04
C TYR A 86 2.39 4.55 -4.55
N ILE A 87 1.52 4.30 -3.57
CA ILE A 87 1.50 3.05 -2.83
C ILE A 87 0.07 2.50 -2.87
N LYS A 88 -0.10 1.31 -3.44
CA LYS A 88 -1.39 0.63 -3.57
C LYS A 88 -1.37 -0.67 -2.76
N LEU A 89 -2.18 -0.72 -1.70
CA LEU A 89 -2.15 -1.78 -0.70
C LEU A 89 -3.45 -2.57 -0.65
N LYS A 90 -3.31 -3.83 -0.26
CA LYS A 90 -4.42 -4.75 -0.10
C LYS A 90 -4.15 -5.73 1.04
N LEU A 91 -5.20 -6.11 1.77
CA LEU A 91 -5.13 -7.14 2.81
C LEU A 91 -6.16 -8.22 2.48
N VAL A 92 -5.71 -9.47 2.29
CA VAL A 92 -6.58 -10.60 1.94
C VAL A 92 -6.34 -11.70 2.97
N GLU A 93 -7.37 -12.04 3.75
CA GLU A 93 -7.27 -13.10 4.78
C GLU A 93 -6.10 -12.94 5.76
N GLY A 94 -5.70 -11.68 6.03
CA GLY A 94 -4.56 -11.36 6.90
C GLY A 94 -3.22 -11.22 6.18
N HIS A 95 -3.11 -11.65 4.92
CA HIS A 95 -1.91 -11.53 4.10
C HIS A 95 -1.82 -10.15 3.41
N ALA A 96 -0.72 -9.44 3.63
CA ALA A 96 -0.50 -8.10 3.09
C ALA A 96 0.08 -8.12 1.67
N LYS A 97 -0.59 -7.45 0.74
CA LYS A 97 -0.17 -7.36 -0.66
C LYS A 97 0.15 -5.91 -1.03
N VAL A 98 1.34 -5.69 -1.56
CA VAL A 98 1.74 -4.42 -2.18
C VAL A 98 1.50 -4.55 -3.68
N LEU A 99 0.47 -3.88 -4.19
CA LEU A 99 0.07 -3.95 -5.60
C LEU A 99 0.81 -2.95 -6.48
N SER A 100 1.22 -1.81 -5.91
CA SER A 100 2.00 -0.77 -6.60
C SER A 100 2.88 -0.06 -5.58
N PHE A 101 4.13 0.19 -5.97
CA PHE A 101 5.10 0.94 -5.19
C PHE A 101 6.08 1.61 -6.17
N HIS A 102 5.80 2.86 -6.53
CA HIS A 102 6.63 3.60 -7.48
C HIS A 102 6.48 5.10 -7.27
N GLN A 103 7.46 5.87 -7.74
CA GLN A 103 7.33 7.31 -7.87
C GLN A 103 6.18 7.65 -8.82
N SER A 104 5.35 8.62 -8.46
CA SER A 104 4.35 9.22 -9.33
C SER A 104 4.75 10.66 -9.67
N LEU A 105 4.35 11.12 -10.86
CA LEU A 105 4.46 12.53 -11.26
C LEU A 105 3.17 13.31 -10.98
N TYR A 106 2.12 12.62 -10.50
CA TYR A 106 0.78 13.16 -10.31
C TYR A 106 0.16 12.65 -9.00
N PHE A 107 -0.43 13.57 -8.23
CA PHE A 107 -1.29 13.29 -7.07
C PHE A 107 -2.44 14.30 -6.99
#